data_AF-N1S9U0-F1
#
_entry.id   AF-N1S9U0-F1
#
_cell.length_a   1.000
_cell.length_b   1.000
_cell.length_c   1.000
_cell.angle_alpha   90.00
_cell.angle_beta   90.00
_cell.angle_gamma   90.00
#
_symmetry.space_group_name_H-M   'P 1'
#
loop_
_entity.id
_entity.type
_entity.pdbx_description
1 polymer ?
#
loop_
_entity_poly.entity_id
_entity_poly.type
_entity_poly.pdbx_seq_one_letter_code
_entity_poly.pdbx_strand_id
1 'polypeptide(L)'
;MIHIIDSKEEEYPSFPHIKEAFENRCSLAESYGVYRKLKSQQDEVLASCRDADALRYGFSRFPNLKRVTLSPAAHGKLGRPLYPTPTIRSLPQGLICPLERGWPVSAPLEEHPFTPWDDRSRQEWRGFCVVTKEIAQHVRENPMCGLSELVVESRQLWTGISCRVFDNPVSEEYRDLVTILSHPPLRRLELSLACGSEARENWPSFRSGLLLKALSKAKNLQDLRLYTSIPLISRKWHEFVDYEQNGMPLRRIFPVNEWSNLRRFALSRSFVKQRDIMTFITVLPLTLESVELSFLSFLPREGNYRNLLQDMRDNLGWRERPAGNQPKLIVFVVETELTTDGAAIDVSHAAMDYMYYHGENPFVEEQIMEVVEGKGTLVDFLDPMYDEEWYYHRIASV
;
A
#
# COMPACT_ATOMS: atom_id res chain seq x y z
N MET A 1 36.09 -0.45 -11.65
CA MET A 1 34.73 -0.07 -11.23
C MET A 1 34.67 0.79 -9.96
N ILE A 2 35.82 1.32 -9.48
CA ILE A 2 35.89 2.26 -8.33
C ILE A 2 36.10 3.70 -8.82
N HIS A 3 36.87 3.91 -9.90
CA HIS A 3 37.09 5.23 -10.50
C HIS A 3 35.96 5.77 -11.41
N ILE A 4 34.93 4.97 -11.70
CA ILE A 4 33.82 5.39 -12.58
C ILE A 4 32.68 6.03 -11.77
N ILE A 5 32.66 5.84 -10.45
CA ILE A 5 31.60 6.37 -9.57
C ILE A 5 31.95 7.79 -9.11
N ASP A 6 33.22 8.09 -8.82
CA ASP A 6 33.65 9.47 -8.48
C ASP A 6 33.58 10.43 -9.68
N SER A 7 33.68 9.93 -10.91
CA SER A 7 33.66 10.76 -12.13
C SER A 7 32.27 10.89 -12.78
N LYS A 8 31.22 10.35 -12.15
CA LYS A 8 29.84 10.33 -12.68
C LYS A 8 28.79 10.80 -11.67
N GLU A 9 29.16 11.66 -10.73
CA GLU A 9 28.17 12.37 -9.88
C GLU A 9 27.19 13.23 -10.70
N GLU A 10 27.48 13.52 -11.97
CA GLU A 10 26.59 14.27 -12.88
C GLU A 10 25.59 13.39 -13.67
N GLU A 11 25.82 12.08 -13.80
CA GLU A 11 24.95 11.19 -14.61
C GLU A 11 23.90 10.42 -13.79
N TYR A 12 24.10 10.30 -12.48
CA TYR A 12 23.08 9.82 -11.54
C TYR A 12 22.89 10.92 -10.51
N PRO A 13 21.70 11.55 -10.41
CA PRO A 13 21.48 12.58 -9.41
C PRO A 13 21.84 12.00 -8.05
N SER A 14 22.95 12.49 -7.50
CA SER A 14 23.46 12.18 -6.17
C SER A 14 22.30 12.15 -5.20
N PHE A 15 22.08 11.05 -4.48
CA PHE A 15 21.06 10.91 -3.43
C PHE A 15 21.09 12.14 -2.50
N PRO A 16 20.24 13.18 -2.70
CA PRO A 16 20.42 14.47 -2.04
C PRO A 16 20.23 14.36 -0.51
N HIS A 17 19.43 13.38 -0.12
CA HIS A 17 19.02 13.07 1.25
C HIS A 17 20.13 12.48 2.14
N ILE A 18 21.28 12.06 1.61
CA ILE A 18 22.35 11.44 2.44
C ILE A 18 23.18 12.50 3.18
N LYS A 19 23.44 13.65 2.56
CA LYS A 19 24.15 14.77 3.21
C LYS A 19 23.31 15.45 4.30
N GLU A 20 21.99 15.48 4.12
CA GLU A 20 21.06 16.08 5.09
C GLU A 20 20.80 15.19 6.32
N ALA A 21 20.96 13.87 6.19
CA ALA A 21 20.61 12.92 7.25
C ALA A 21 21.66 12.82 8.37
N PHE A 22 22.95 13.07 8.08
CA PHE A 22 24.04 12.86 9.04
C PHE A 22 25.16 13.89 8.90
N GLU A 23 25.50 14.54 10.02
CA GLU A 23 26.66 15.45 10.13
C GLU A 23 28.00 14.73 9.87
N ASN A 24 28.10 13.48 10.34
CA ASN A 24 29.25 12.60 10.12
C ASN A 24 28.77 11.29 9.46
N ARG A 25 29.19 11.05 8.21
CA ARG A 25 28.85 9.83 7.46
C ARG A 25 29.97 8.81 7.52
N CYS A 26 29.61 7.53 7.55
CA CYS A 26 30.56 6.46 7.27
C CYS A 26 31.08 6.59 5.83
N SER A 27 32.30 6.13 5.59
CA SER A 27 32.79 5.92 4.23
C SER A 27 31.99 4.82 3.53
N LEU A 28 32.03 4.81 2.20
CA LEU A 28 31.40 3.75 1.41
C LEU A 28 32.02 2.38 1.73
N ALA A 29 33.33 2.33 1.99
CA ALA A 29 34.03 1.09 2.34
C ALA A 29 33.59 0.52 3.69
N GLU A 30 33.44 1.37 4.71
CA GLU A 30 32.90 0.98 6.02
C GLU A 30 31.47 0.50 5.89
N SER A 31 30.63 1.25 5.17
CA SER A 31 29.22 0.92 4.98
C SER A 31 29.04 -0.40 4.24
N TYR A 32 29.85 -0.64 3.19
CA TYR A 32 29.86 -1.89 2.45
C TYR A 32 30.35 -3.07 3.32
N GLY A 33 31.32 -2.84 4.21
CA GLY A 33 31.76 -3.83 5.19
C GLY A 33 30.64 -4.28 6.12
N VAL A 34 29.85 -3.33 6.63
CA VAL A 34 28.66 -3.60 7.45
C VAL A 34 27.59 -4.34 6.66
N TYR A 35 27.28 -3.89 5.43
CA TYR A 35 26.28 -4.51 4.58
C TYR A 35 26.59 -5.98 4.26
N ARG A 36 27.85 -6.30 3.90
CA ARG A 36 28.26 -7.69 3.65
C ARG A 36 28.05 -8.60 4.85
N LYS A 37 28.34 -8.09 6.06
CA LYS A 37 28.11 -8.84 7.30
C LYS A 37 26.61 -9.10 7.50
N LEU A 38 25.77 -8.07 7.35
CA LEU A 38 24.31 -8.20 7.50
C LEU A 38 23.73 -9.19 6.47
N LYS A 39 24.17 -9.10 5.22
CA LYS A 39 23.74 -10.02 4.17
C LYS A 39 24.08 -11.47 4.50
N SER A 40 25.31 -11.74 4.93
CA SER A 40 25.72 -13.08 5.36
C SER A 40 24.91 -13.60 6.55
N GLN A 41 24.60 -12.75 7.52
CA GLN A 41 23.77 -13.11 8.68
C GLN A 41 22.32 -13.39 8.27
N GLN A 42 21.78 -12.60 7.35
CA GLN A 42 20.44 -12.83 6.80
C GLN A 42 20.38 -14.15 6.05
N ASP A 43 21.37 -14.45 5.21
CA ASP A 43 21.42 -15.72 4.47
C ASP A 43 21.49 -16.93 5.42
N GLU A 44 22.26 -16.85 6.52
CA GLU A 44 22.28 -17.89 7.56
C GLU A 44 20.92 -18.06 8.25
N VAL A 45 20.28 -16.96 8.63
CA VAL A 45 18.95 -16.98 9.28
C VAL A 45 17.90 -17.59 8.36
N LEU A 46 17.92 -17.24 7.07
CA LEU A 46 16.99 -17.79 6.07
C LEU A 46 17.25 -19.27 5.82
N ALA A 47 18.52 -19.69 5.69
CA ALA A 47 18.90 -21.09 5.48
C ALA A 47 18.53 -21.99 6.67
N SER A 48 18.56 -21.45 7.88
CA SER A 48 18.22 -22.17 9.11
C SER A 48 16.77 -22.00 9.56
N CYS A 49 15.94 -21.25 8.81
CA CYS A 49 14.55 -20.91 9.15
C CYS A 49 14.36 -20.27 10.54
N ARG A 50 15.43 -19.67 11.10
CA ARG A 50 15.42 -19.07 12.45
C ARG A 50 14.50 -17.87 12.55
N ASP A 51 14.19 -17.23 11.42
CA ASP A 51 13.22 -16.15 11.35
C ASP A 51 11.79 -16.62 11.62
N ALA A 52 11.38 -17.77 11.08
CA ALA A 52 10.08 -18.39 11.38
C ALA A 52 9.99 -18.82 12.86
N ASP A 53 11.05 -19.45 13.39
CA ASP A 53 11.10 -19.85 14.79
C ASP A 53 11.06 -18.65 15.74
N ALA A 54 11.76 -17.56 15.40
CA ALA A 54 11.73 -16.32 16.16
C ALA A 54 10.33 -15.69 16.15
N LEU A 55 9.63 -15.71 15.02
CA LEU A 55 8.26 -15.22 14.90
C LEU A 55 7.30 -16.05 15.77
N ARG A 56 7.37 -17.39 15.68
CA ARG A 56 6.58 -18.31 16.51
C ARG A 56 6.83 -18.09 18.00
N TYR A 57 8.10 -17.95 18.38
CA TYR A 57 8.49 -17.63 19.75
C TYR A 57 7.86 -16.30 20.18
N GLY A 58 7.93 -15.26 19.33
CA GLY A 58 7.28 -13.97 19.57
C GLY A 58 5.79 -14.10 19.89
N PHE A 59 5.02 -14.83 19.07
CA PHE A 59 3.60 -15.04 19.32
C PHE A 59 3.30 -15.65 20.69
N SER A 60 4.15 -16.56 21.18
CA SER A 60 4.00 -17.14 22.52
C SER A 60 4.32 -16.18 23.66
N ARG A 61 5.10 -15.12 23.40
CA ARG A 61 5.60 -14.18 24.42
C ARG A 61 4.84 -12.87 24.49
N PHE A 62 4.09 -12.52 23.45
CA PHE A 62 3.30 -11.29 23.38
C PHE A 62 1.80 -11.59 23.48
N PRO A 63 1.24 -11.86 24.68
CA PRO A 63 -0.18 -12.24 24.84
C PRO A 63 -1.15 -11.12 24.45
N ASN A 64 -0.68 -9.87 24.46
CA ASN A 64 -1.46 -8.68 24.06
C ASN A 64 -1.14 -8.22 22.63
N LEU A 65 -0.56 -9.09 21.80
CA LEU A 65 -0.26 -8.74 20.40
C LEU A 65 -1.57 -8.46 19.64
N LYS A 66 -1.67 -7.24 19.09
CA LYS A 66 -2.84 -6.79 18.32
C LYS A 66 -2.60 -6.69 16.82
N ARG A 67 -1.37 -6.38 16.41
CA ARG A 67 -1.02 -6.06 15.02
C ARG A 67 0.23 -6.83 14.60
N VAL A 68 0.18 -7.39 13.41
CA VAL A 68 1.37 -7.82 12.66
C VAL A 68 1.48 -6.97 11.40
N THR A 69 2.67 -6.41 11.18
CA THR A 69 2.98 -5.59 9.99
C THR A 69 4.11 -6.24 9.20
N LEU A 70 3.86 -6.46 7.91
CA LEU A 70 4.85 -6.84 6.91
C LEU A 70 5.06 -5.65 5.98
N SER A 71 6.28 -5.10 5.95
CA SER A 71 6.58 -3.86 5.25
C SER A 71 7.97 -3.90 4.61
N PRO A 72 8.11 -3.51 3.34
CA PRO A 72 9.41 -3.24 2.72
C PRO A 72 10.00 -1.89 3.12
N ALA A 73 9.20 -1.01 3.72
CA ALA A 73 9.57 0.36 3.97
C ALA A 73 10.17 0.57 5.37
N ALA A 74 10.63 -0.48 6.06
CA ALA A 74 11.08 -0.38 7.45
C ALA A 74 12.16 0.69 7.69
N HIS A 75 13.05 0.87 6.71
CA HIS A 75 14.11 1.87 6.76
C HIS A 75 13.62 3.31 6.51
N GLY A 76 12.40 3.53 6.01
CA GLY A 76 11.81 4.86 5.80
C GLY A 76 12.72 5.80 5.01
N LYS A 77 13.10 6.90 5.67
CA LYS A 77 14.16 7.82 5.25
C LYS A 77 15.47 7.46 5.93
N LEU A 78 16.58 7.70 5.24
CA LEU A 78 17.89 7.52 5.84
C LEU A 78 18.02 8.34 7.13
N GLY A 79 18.46 7.70 8.22
CA GLY A 79 18.54 8.31 9.56
C GLY A 79 17.20 8.45 10.30
N ARG A 80 16.07 8.17 9.65
CA ARG A 80 14.71 8.28 10.21
C ARG A 80 13.86 7.07 9.79
N PRO A 81 14.06 5.90 10.44
CA PRO A 81 13.35 4.68 10.07
C PRO A 81 11.85 4.76 10.42
N LEU A 82 11.00 4.19 9.57
CA LEU A 82 9.56 4.01 9.86
C LEU A 82 9.36 3.01 11.01
N TYR A 83 10.11 1.92 10.99
CA TYR A 83 10.09 0.92 12.05
C TYR A 83 11.49 0.78 12.64
N PRO A 84 11.78 1.37 13.82
CA PRO A 84 13.08 1.29 14.47
C PRO A 84 13.29 -0.10 15.11
N THR A 85 13.41 -1.13 14.28
CA THR A 85 13.63 -2.52 14.73
C THR A 85 14.93 -2.63 15.53
N PRO A 86 15.09 -3.66 16.39
CA PRO A 86 16.36 -3.89 17.09
C PRO A 86 17.57 -3.95 16.14
N THR A 87 17.41 -4.52 14.94
CA THR A 87 18.46 -4.55 13.90
C THR A 87 18.76 -3.15 13.36
N ILE A 88 17.74 -2.35 13.02
CA ILE A 88 17.95 -0.99 12.50
C ILE A 88 18.62 -0.10 13.56
N ARG A 89 18.22 -0.22 14.83
CA ARG A 89 18.80 0.56 15.94
C ARG A 89 20.25 0.19 16.27
N SER A 90 20.72 -0.99 15.88
CA SER A 90 22.10 -1.42 16.11
C SER A 90 23.05 -1.04 14.98
N LEU A 91 22.54 -0.48 13.87
CA LEU A 91 23.35 0.00 12.77
C LEU A 91 24.20 1.21 13.18
N PRO A 92 25.44 1.34 12.67
CA PRO A 92 26.25 2.51 12.93
C PRO A 92 25.55 3.80 12.50
N GLN A 93 25.68 4.85 13.32
CA GLN A 93 25.24 6.18 12.92
C GLN A 93 26.02 6.63 11.67
N GLY A 94 25.35 7.26 10.72
CA GLY A 94 25.99 7.68 9.47
C GLY A 94 26.18 6.57 8.43
N LEU A 95 25.67 5.35 8.69
CA LEU A 95 25.74 4.25 7.74
C LEU A 95 25.02 4.60 6.43
N ILE A 96 25.73 4.47 5.31
CA ILE A 96 25.15 4.61 3.98
C ILE A 96 24.61 3.23 3.57
N CYS A 97 23.32 2.98 3.79
CA CYS A 97 22.67 1.75 3.37
C CYS A 97 22.02 1.95 1.99
N PRO A 98 22.21 1.04 1.01
CA PRO A 98 21.33 0.99 -0.13
C PRO A 98 19.92 0.72 0.39
N LEU A 99 19.00 1.66 0.13
CA LEU A 99 17.58 1.45 0.40
C LEU A 99 17.03 0.75 -0.85
N GLU A 100 17.21 -0.57 -0.93
CA GLU A 100 16.51 -1.36 -1.94
C GLU A 100 15.01 -1.26 -1.64
N ARG A 101 14.32 -0.41 -2.41
CA ARG A 101 12.89 -0.16 -2.27
C ARG A 101 12.15 -1.11 -3.22
N GLY A 102 11.35 -2.01 -2.64
CA GLY A 102 10.55 -2.97 -3.40
C GLY A 102 11.01 -4.42 -3.23
N TRP A 103 10.07 -5.35 -3.42
CA TRP A 103 10.26 -6.79 -3.37
C TRP A 103 9.14 -7.45 -4.20
N PRO A 104 9.46 -7.97 -5.40
CA PRO A 104 10.78 -8.01 -6.03
C PRO A 104 11.19 -6.60 -6.49
N VAL A 105 12.48 -6.32 -6.50
CA VAL A 105 13.01 -5.11 -7.13
C VAL A 105 12.93 -5.29 -8.64
N SER A 106 12.17 -4.45 -9.33
CA SER A 106 12.13 -4.40 -10.80
C SER A 106 12.97 -3.23 -11.29
N ALA A 107 13.54 -3.33 -12.49
CA ALA A 107 14.14 -2.18 -13.12
C ALA A 107 13.07 -1.08 -13.32
N PRO A 108 13.42 0.21 -13.24
CA PRO A 108 12.48 1.28 -13.56
C PRO A 108 11.86 1.03 -14.94
N LEU A 109 10.53 1.17 -15.05
CA LEU A 109 9.74 0.97 -16.27
C LEU A 109 9.58 -0.48 -16.75
N GLU A 110 10.12 -1.48 -16.04
CA GLU A 110 9.91 -2.89 -16.36
C GLU A 110 8.86 -3.52 -15.45
N GLU A 111 7.84 -4.15 -16.03
CA GLU A 111 6.90 -5.00 -15.30
C GLU A 111 7.61 -6.28 -14.85
N HIS A 112 7.61 -6.57 -13.54
CA HIS A 112 8.05 -7.88 -13.07
C HIS A 112 7.14 -8.97 -13.65
N PRO A 113 7.66 -9.93 -14.42
CA PRO A 113 6.84 -11.02 -14.92
C PRO A 113 6.45 -11.93 -13.76
N PHE A 114 5.19 -11.89 -13.34
CA PHE A 114 4.72 -12.81 -12.32
C PHE A 114 4.54 -14.21 -12.92
N THR A 115 5.23 -15.18 -12.33
CA THR A 115 4.99 -16.60 -12.57
C THR A 115 3.75 -17.07 -11.82
N PRO A 116 3.12 -18.20 -12.21
CA PRO A 116 2.08 -18.83 -11.40
C PRO A 116 2.55 -19.03 -9.96
N TRP A 117 1.64 -19.04 -8.99
CA TRP A 117 1.98 -19.20 -7.56
C TRP A 117 2.56 -20.59 -7.22
N ASP A 118 3.86 -20.75 -7.50
CA ASP A 118 4.66 -21.96 -7.39
C ASP A 118 5.80 -21.81 -6.38
N ASP A 119 6.69 -22.81 -6.28
CA ASP A 119 7.84 -22.78 -5.36
C ASP A 119 8.75 -21.55 -5.57
N ARG A 120 8.90 -21.10 -6.82
CA ARG A 120 9.72 -19.95 -7.15
C ARG A 120 9.10 -18.68 -6.58
N SER A 121 7.82 -18.44 -6.90
CA SER A 121 7.07 -17.28 -6.42
C SER A 121 7.00 -17.23 -4.89
N ARG A 122 6.81 -18.41 -4.26
CA ARG A 122 6.84 -18.55 -2.80
C ARG A 122 8.17 -18.17 -2.18
N GLN A 123 9.28 -18.49 -2.85
CA GLN A 123 10.61 -18.14 -2.35
C GLN A 123 10.87 -16.64 -2.45
N GLU A 124 10.37 -16.01 -3.51
CA GLU A 124 10.49 -14.56 -3.67
C GLU A 124 9.67 -13.85 -2.56
N TRP A 125 8.41 -14.24 -2.32
CA TRP A 125 7.57 -13.65 -1.26
C TRP A 125 7.62 -14.44 0.07
N ARG A 126 8.75 -15.08 0.37
CA ARG A 126 8.89 -15.97 1.54
C ARG A 126 8.47 -15.30 2.86
N GLY A 127 8.73 -14.00 3.01
CA GLY A 127 8.31 -13.24 4.19
C GLY A 127 6.79 -13.29 4.42
N PHE A 128 5.99 -13.17 3.35
CA PHE A 128 4.55 -13.29 3.43
C PHE A 128 4.11 -14.73 3.74
N CYS A 129 4.74 -15.72 3.11
CA CYS A 129 4.43 -17.13 3.35
C CYS A 129 4.69 -17.51 4.83
N VAL A 130 5.84 -17.12 5.38
CA VAL A 130 6.18 -17.38 6.78
C VAL A 130 5.24 -16.66 7.74
N VAL A 131 4.99 -15.37 7.52
CA VAL A 131 4.14 -14.57 8.41
C VAL A 131 2.72 -15.11 8.42
N THR A 132 2.12 -15.37 7.26
CA THR A 132 0.73 -15.88 7.20
C THR A 132 0.62 -17.28 7.81
N LYS A 133 1.59 -18.17 7.55
CA LYS A 133 1.64 -19.50 8.15
C LYS A 133 1.71 -19.46 9.67
N GLU A 134 2.65 -18.71 10.23
CA GLU A 134 2.83 -18.66 11.68
C GLU A 134 1.66 -17.95 12.39
N ILE A 135 1.06 -16.91 11.78
CA ILE A 135 -0.17 -16.31 12.31
C ILE A 135 -1.32 -17.33 12.30
N ALA A 136 -1.55 -17.99 11.15
CA ALA A 136 -2.64 -18.94 11.02
C ALA A 136 -2.50 -20.10 12.01
N GLN A 137 -1.29 -20.60 12.22
CA GLN A 137 -1.00 -21.59 13.24
C GLN A 137 -1.30 -21.06 14.65
N HIS A 138 -0.82 -19.86 14.98
CA HIS A 138 -1.09 -19.24 16.27
C HIS A 138 -2.58 -19.05 16.55
N VAL A 139 -3.36 -18.62 15.54
CA VAL A 139 -4.83 -18.48 15.63
C VAL A 139 -5.52 -19.82 15.85
N ARG A 140 -5.07 -20.90 15.18
CA ARG A 140 -5.63 -22.25 15.39
C ARG A 140 -5.38 -22.76 16.81
N GLU A 141 -4.17 -22.54 17.31
CA GLU A 141 -3.75 -22.96 18.66
C GLU A 141 -4.36 -22.09 19.76
N ASN A 142 -4.60 -20.81 19.45
CA ASN A 142 -5.10 -19.81 20.40
C ASN A 142 -6.27 -19.03 19.79
N PRO A 143 -7.48 -19.62 19.65
CA PRO A 143 -8.61 -18.96 18.98
C PRO A 143 -9.10 -17.67 19.66
N MET A 144 -8.71 -17.44 20.91
CA MET A 144 -9.03 -16.24 21.69
C MET A 144 -7.92 -15.18 21.67
N CYS A 145 -6.86 -15.36 20.87
CA CYS A 145 -5.77 -14.40 20.80
C CYS A 145 -6.26 -13.02 20.31
N GLY A 146 -5.68 -11.96 20.88
CA GLY A 146 -6.10 -10.58 20.65
C GLY A 146 -5.68 -9.98 19.31
N LEU A 147 -5.17 -10.79 18.37
CA LEU A 147 -4.70 -10.31 17.08
C LEU A 147 -5.88 -9.74 16.28
N SER A 148 -5.92 -8.42 16.15
CA SER A 148 -7.01 -7.69 15.51
C SER A 148 -6.61 -7.07 14.17
N GLU A 149 -5.33 -7.09 13.80
CA GLU A 149 -4.84 -6.35 12.63
C GLU A 149 -3.75 -7.12 11.88
N LEU A 150 -3.95 -7.27 10.56
CA LEU A 150 -2.93 -7.73 9.62
C LEU A 150 -2.66 -6.60 8.61
N VAL A 151 -1.42 -6.14 8.58
CA VAL A 151 -0.99 -5.04 7.70
C VAL A 151 0.12 -5.53 6.79
N VAL A 152 -0.18 -5.69 5.51
CA VAL A 152 0.80 -5.96 4.46
C VAL A 152 0.87 -4.72 3.57
N GLU A 153 1.77 -3.81 3.93
CA GLU A 153 1.84 -2.47 3.35
C GLU A 153 3.00 -2.33 2.38
N SER A 154 2.87 -1.42 1.41
CA SER A 154 3.96 -1.00 0.52
C SER A 154 4.40 0.45 0.75
N ARG A 155 3.62 1.28 1.48
CA ARG A 155 3.92 2.70 1.71
C ARG A 155 4.20 3.47 0.41
N GLN A 156 3.37 3.24 -0.61
CA GLN A 156 3.48 3.80 -1.97
C GLN A 156 4.70 3.33 -2.79
N LEU A 157 5.50 2.38 -2.28
CA LEU A 157 6.49 1.70 -3.11
C LEU A 157 5.77 0.82 -4.15
N TRP A 158 6.37 0.67 -5.34
CA TRP A 158 5.81 -0.13 -6.44
C TRP A 158 6.02 -1.62 -6.23
N THR A 159 5.43 -2.12 -5.17
CA THR A 159 5.62 -3.47 -4.69
C THR A 159 4.40 -3.94 -3.94
N GLY A 160 4.34 -5.24 -3.69
CA GLY A 160 3.24 -5.89 -3.00
C GLY A 160 3.35 -7.39 -3.15
N ILE A 161 2.43 -8.10 -2.52
CA ILE A 161 2.30 -9.54 -2.69
C ILE A 161 1.71 -9.81 -4.05
N SER A 162 2.30 -10.72 -4.82
CA SER A 162 1.74 -11.12 -6.12
C SER A 162 0.29 -11.54 -5.94
N CYS A 163 -0.60 -10.91 -6.70
CA CYS A 163 -2.03 -11.22 -6.68
C CYS A 163 -2.33 -12.67 -7.05
N ARG A 164 -1.38 -13.37 -7.69
CA ARG A 164 -1.49 -14.78 -8.07
C ARG A 164 -1.62 -15.76 -6.90
N VAL A 165 -1.37 -15.29 -5.66
CA VAL A 165 -1.77 -16.05 -4.45
C VAL A 165 -3.28 -16.38 -4.46
N PHE A 166 -4.09 -15.61 -5.20
CA PHE A 166 -5.53 -15.80 -5.40
C PHE A 166 -5.89 -16.55 -6.70
N ASP A 167 -4.97 -17.32 -7.29
CA ASP A 167 -5.25 -18.17 -8.46
C ASP A 167 -5.65 -19.59 -8.07
N ASN A 168 -5.15 -20.08 -6.92
CA ASN A 168 -5.29 -21.48 -6.53
C ASN A 168 -5.89 -21.61 -5.12
N PRO A 169 -7.11 -22.17 -4.97
CA PRO A 169 -7.75 -22.30 -3.67
C PRO A 169 -7.11 -23.36 -2.77
N VAL A 170 -6.26 -24.25 -3.31
CA VAL A 170 -5.61 -25.31 -2.52
C VAL A 170 -4.22 -24.91 -2.01
N SER A 171 -3.71 -23.73 -2.38
CA SER A 171 -2.42 -23.25 -1.87
C SER A 171 -2.47 -23.05 -0.35
N GLU A 172 -1.37 -23.39 0.33
CA GLU A 172 -1.29 -23.24 1.79
C GLU A 172 -1.44 -21.77 2.18
N GLU A 173 -0.82 -20.85 1.45
CA GLU A 173 -0.86 -19.41 1.75
C GLU A 173 -2.27 -18.83 1.62
N TYR A 174 -3.05 -19.28 0.64
CA TYR A 174 -4.46 -18.87 0.54
C TYR A 174 -5.26 -19.40 1.73
N ARG A 175 -5.06 -20.67 2.12
CA ARG A 175 -5.78 -21.28 3.26
C ARG A 175 -5.38 -20.65 4.60
N ASP A 176 -4.12 -20.30 4.76
CA ASP A 176 -3.62 -19.58 5.93
C ASP A 176 -4.19 -18.17 5.98
N LEU A 177 -4.20 -17.43 4.88
CA LEU A 177 -4.87 -16.13 4.81
C LEU A 177 -6.36 -16.24 5.13
N VAL A 178 -7.07 -17.22 4.58
CA VAL A 178 -8.48 -17.49 4.92
C VAL A 178 -8.67 -17.78 6.41
N THR A 179 -7.73 -18.50 7.03
CA THR A 179 -7.75 -18.77 8.49
C THR A 179 -7.65 -17.46 9.26
N ILE A 180 -6.71 -16.58 8.89
CA ILE A 180 -6.52 -15.26 9.53
C ILE A 180 -7.76 -14.39 9.34
N LEU A 181 -8.30 -14.32 8.13
CA LEU A 181 -9.49 -13.51 7.82
C LEU A 181 -10.75 -14.03 8.52
N SER A 182 -10.81 -15.32 8.84
CA SER A 182 -11.89 -15.90 9.63
C SER A 182 -11.76 -15.64 11.13
N HIS A 183 -10.63 -15.09 11.60
CA HIS A 183 -10.37 -14.85 13.02
C HIS A 183 -11.35 -13.80 13.57
N PRO A 184 -12.24 -14.14 14.52
CA PRO A 184 -13.30 -13.24 14.93
C PRO A 184 -12.84 -11.87 15.47
N PRO A 185 -11.71 -11.74 16.18
CA PRO A 185 -11.12 -10.46 16.59
C PRO A 185 -10.53 -9.59 15.47
N LEU A 186 -10.34 -10.10 14.25
CA LEU A 186 -9.78 -9.29 13.16
C LEU A 186 -10.70 -8.08 12.85
N ARG A 187 -10.12 -6.89 12.80
CA ARG A 187 -10.78 -5.59 12.58
C ARG A 187 -10.12 -4.77 11.47
N ARG A 188 -8.79 -4.89 11.28
CA ARG A 188 -8.06 -4.19 10.21
C ARG A 188 -7.37 -5.18 9.29
N LEU A 189 -7.54 -4.97 7.99
CA LEU A 189 -6.81 -5.64 6.94
C LEU A 189 -6.26 -4.61 5.97
N GLU A 190 -4.95 -4.67 5.74
CA GLU A 190 -4.31 -3.93 4.67
C GLU A 190 -3.52 -4.90 3.80
N LEU A 191 -3.77 -4.86 2.49
CA LEU A 191 -3.11 -5.70 1.50
C LEU A 191 -2.62 -4.83 0.34
N SER A 192 -1.30 -4.76 0.20
CA SER A 192 -0.63 -4.22 -0.99
C SER A 192 -0.33 -5.37 -1.94
N LEU A 193 -0.96 -5.36 -3.12
CA LEU A 193 -0.86 -6.42 -4.11
C LEU A 193 -0.06 -5.96 -5.34
N ALA A 194 0.86 -6.80 -5.77
CA ALA A 194 1.53 -6.61 -7.04
C ALA A 194 0.72 -7.26 -8.17
N CYS A 195 0.37 -6.46 -9.18
CA CYS A 195 -0.60 -6.85 -10.22
C CYS A 195 0.05 -7.22 -11.57
N GLY A 196 1.25 -6.70 -11.89
CA GLY A 196 1.96 -7.08 -13.12
C GLY A 196 1.07 -6.87 -14.35
N SER A 197 0.93 -7.91 -15.18
CA SER A 197 0.13 -7.88 -16.41
C SER A 197 -1.39 -8.04 -16.21
N GLU A 198 -1.91 -8.14 -14.98
CA GLU A 198 -3.33 -8.41 -14.70
C GLU A 198 -4.28 -7.49 -15.47
N ALA A 199 -4.00 -6.19 -15.55
CA ALA A 199 -4.86 -5.22 -16.24
C ALA A 199 -5.01 -5.52 -17.75
N ARG A 200 -3.90 -5.96 -18.38
CA ARG A 200 -3.85 -6.36 -19.80
C ARG A 200 -4.55 -7.70 -20.02
N GLU A 201 -4.50 -8.59 -19.04
CA GLU A 201 -5.09 -9.93 -19.09
C GLU A 201 -6.54 -9.97 -18.55
N ASN A 202 -7.16 -8.82 -18.33
CA ASN A 202 -8.53 -8.69 -17.82
C ASN A 202 -8.72 -9.25 -16.39
N TRP A 203 -7.72 -9.05 -15.53
CA TRP A 203 -7.77 -9.30 -14.09
C TRP A 203 -8.08 -10.76 -13.69
N PRO A 204 -7.39 -11.78 -14.23
CA PRO A 204 -7.73 -13.17 -13.95
C PRO A 204 -7.68 -13.53 -12.47
N SER A 205 -6.67 -13.08 -11.71
CA SER A 205 -6.58 -13.35 -10.26
C SER A 205 -7.73 -12.71 -9.48
N PHE A 206 -8.16 -11.51 -9.87
CA PHE A 206 -9.26 -10.80 -9.20
C PHE A 206 -10.64 -11.30 -9.64
N ARG A 207 -10.76 -11.83 -10.87
CA ARG A 207 -12.00 -12.42 -11.41
C ARG A 207 -12.21 -13.86 -10.99
N SER A 208 -11.19 -14.55 -10.46
CA SER A 208 -11.30 -15.92 -9.93
C SER A 208 -12.36 -16.05 -8.82
N GLY A 209 -12.66 -14.94 -8.13
CA GLY A 209 -13.55 -14.89 -6.97
C GLY A 209 -12.93 -15.44 -5.69
N LEU A 210 -11.64 -15.82 -5.69
CA LEU A 210 -10.96 -16.28 -4.48
C LEU A 210 -10.72 -15.14 -3.50
N LEU A 211 -10.32 -13.96 -3.97
CA LEU A 211 -10.19 -12.78 -3.12
C LEU A 211 -11.53 -12.41 -2.44
N LEU A 212 -12.64 -12.41 -3.19
CA LEU A 212 -13.99 -12.23 -2.65
C LEU A 212 -14.36 -13.28 -1.59
N LYS A 213 -14.07 -14.55 -1.86
CA LYS A 213 -14.34 -15.65 -0.92
C LYS A 213 -13.50 -15.53 0.35
N ALA A 214 -12.25 -15.10 0.25
CA ALA A 214 -11.39 -14.88 1.40
C ALA A 214 -11.88 -13.68 2.23
N LEU A 215 -12.12 -12.54 1.57
CA LEU A 215 -12.61 -11.31 2.19
C LEU A 215 -13.99 -11.46 2.86
N SER A 216 -14.86 -12.34 2.35
CA SER A 216 -16.18 -12.59 2.96
C SER A 216 -16.10 -13.33 4.30
N LYS A 217 -14.93 -13.87 4.67
CA LYS A 217 -14.71 -14.45 6.00
C LYS A 217 -14.51 -13.40 7.09
N ALA A 218 -14.01 -12.21 6.73
CA ALA A 218 -13.75 -11.11 7.65
C ALA A 218 -15.03 -10.32 7.99
N LYS A 219 -15.98 -10.96 8.68
CA LYS A 219 -17.31 -10.38 8.98
C LYS A 219 -17.28 -9.17 9.92
N ASN A 220 -16.25 -9.07 10.75
CA ASN A 220 -16.12 -8.01 11.75
C ASN A 220 -15.17 -6.89 11.32
N LEU A 221 -14.80 -6.85 10.04
CA LEU A 221 -13.84 -5.88 9.52
C LEU A 221 -14.38 -4.44 9.69
N GLN A 222 -13.50 -3.56 10.17
CA GLN A 222 -13.77 -2.13 10.37
C GLN A 222 -12.87 -1.25 9.50
N ASP A 223 -11.67 -1.70 9.16
CA ASP A 223 -10.73 -0.99 8.29
C ASP A 223 -10.22 -1.96 7.22
N LEU A 224 -10.52 -1.65 5.95
CA LEU A 224 -10.01 -2.37 4.79
C LEU A 224 -9.22 -1.43 3.89
N ARG A 225 -8.00 -1.81 3.58
CA ARG A 225 -7.18 -1.11 2.60
C ARG A 225 -6.64 -2.07 1.55
N LEU A 226 -6.97 -1.82 0.29
CA LEU A 226 -6.44 -2.56 -0.84
C LEU A 226 -5.64 -1.60 -1.72
N TYR A 227 -4.34 -1.81 -1.75
CA TYR A 227 -3.41 -1.06 -2.57
C TYR A 227 -2.85 -1.97 -3.64
N THR A 228 -2.61 -1.45 -4.84
CA THR A 228 -2.03 -2.22 -5.94
C THR A 228 -0.74 -1.60 -6.46
N SER A 229 0.12 -2.37 -7.11
CA SER A 229 1.41 -1.89 -7.65
C SER A 229 1.29 -1.33 -9.08
N ILE A 230 0.12 -0.86 -9.49
CA ILE A 230 -0.08 -0.36 -10.85
C ILE A 230 0.73 0.93 -11.02
N PRO A 231 1.52 1.04 -12.11
CA PRO A 231 2.28 2.25 -12.39
C PRO A 231 1.38 3.37 -12.92
N LEU A 232 1.64 4.60 -12.49
CA LEU A 232 1.04 5.85 -12.94
C LEU A 232 2.08 6.71 -13.63
N ILE A 233 2.33 6.41 -14.91
CA ILE A 233 3.44 7.01 -15.65
C ILE A 233 3.20 8.50 -15.95
N SER A 234 1.94 8.95 -16.00
CA SER A 234 1.59 10.34 -16.32
C SER A 234 0.29 10.82 -15.65
N ARG A 235 0.01 12.12 -15.70
CA ARG A 235 -1.29 12.74 -15.36
C ARG A 235 -2.19 12.97 -16.58
N LYS A 236 -1.68 12.76 -17.80
CA LYS A 236 -2.31 13.20 -19.05
C LYS A 236 -2.85 12.03 -19.86
N TRP A 237 -4.09 12.15 -20.33
CA TRP A 237 -4.77 11.13 -21.15
C TRP A 237 -3.99 10.65 -22.37
N HIS A 238 -3.32 11.55 -23.09
CA HIS A 238 -2.69 11.25 -24.37
C HIS A 238 -1.43 10.38 -24.26
N GLU A 239 -0.86 10.25 -23.05
CA GLU A 239 0.31 9.41 -22.80
C GLU A 239 -0.09 8.00 -22.32
N PHE A 240 -1.38 7.75 -22.05
CA PHE A 240 -1.95 6.44 -21.71
C PHE A 240 -2.67 5.73 -22.88
N VAL A 241 -2.70 6.32 -24.08
CA VAL A 241 -3.64 5.97 -25.17
C VAL A 241 -3.41 4.58 -25.80
N ASP A 242 -2.27 3.93 -25.54
CA ASP A 242 -1.96 2.66 -26.21
C ASP A 242 -2.61 1.42 -25.57
N TYR A 243 -3.34 1.55 -24.46
CA TYR A 243 -3.96 0.39 -23.83
C TYR A 243 -5.42 0.65 -23.44
N GLU A 244 -6.36 0.04 -24.17
CA GLU A 244 -7.74 -0.19 -23.70
C GLU A 244 -7.71 -1.19 -22.53
N GLN A 245 -7.24 -0.75 -21.36
CA GLN A 245 -7.13 -1.62 -20.18
C GLN A 245 -8.51 -1.86 -19.58
N ASN A 246 -8.71 -3.04 -18.99
CA ASN A 246 -9.95 -3.36 -18.31
C ASN A 246 -9.98 -2.69 -16.94
N GLY A 247 -11.15 -2.21 -16.51
CA GLY A 247 -11.32 -1.65 -15.17
C GLY A 247 -11.28 -2.75 -14.11
N MET A 248 -10.73 -2.44 -12.94
CA MET A 248 -10.64 -3.39 -11.83
C MET A 248 -12.04 -3.85 -11.41
N PRO A 249 -12.30 -5.17 -11.28
CA PRO A 249 -13.64 -5.70 -11.08
C PRO A 249 -14.10 -5.60 -9.62
N LEU A 250 -14.35 -4.39 -9.11
CA LEU A 250 -14.64 -4.11 -7.68
C LEU A 250 -15.68 -5.06 -7.05
N ARG A 251 -16.80 -5.31 -7.75
CA ARG A 251 -17.88 -6.21 -7.27
C ARG A 251 -17.48 -7.69 -7.19
N ARG A 252 -16.41 -8.09 -7.89
CA ARG A 252 -15.83 -9.45 -7.83
C ARG A 252 -14.73 -9.58 -6.79
N ILE A 253 -14.36 -8.47 -6.15
CA ILE A 253 -13.30 -8.41 -5.13
C ILE A 253 -13.94 -8.21 -3.75
N PHE A 254 -14.83 -7.23 -3.61
CA PHE A 254 -15.27 -6.75 -2.31
C PHE A 254 -16.70 -7.23 -1.97
N PRO A 255 -16.87 -8.04 -0.91
CA PRO A 255 -18.18 -8.48 -0.41
C PRO A 255 -18.80 -7.42 0.51
N VAL A 256 -19.06 -6.22 0.00
CA VAL A 256 -19.54 -5.06 0.80
C VAL A 256 -20.78 -5.36 1.65
N ASN A 257 -21.67 -6.23 1.18
CA ASN A 257 -22.88 -6.61 1.90
C ASN A 257 -22.61 -7.44 3.16
N GLU A 258 -21.41 -8.00 3.31
CA GLU A 258 -20.99 -8.78 4.48
C GLU A 258 -20.35 -7.90 5.57
N TRP A 259 -20.04 -6.64 5.27
CA TRP A 259 -19.26 -5.76 6.14
C TRP A 259 -20.08 -4.63 6.76
N SER A 260 -21.06 -4.98 7.59
CA SER A 260 -21.93 -4.00 8.25
C SER A 260 -21.18 -3.06 9.22
N ASN A 261 -20.00 -3.45 9.69
CA ASN A 261 -19.19 -2.69 10.64
C ASN A 261 -18.05 -1.88 9.98
N LEU A 262 -17.98 -1.84 8.65
CA LEU A 262 -16.89 -1.16 7.95
C LEU A 262 -16.95 0.35 8.22
N ARG A 263 -15.87 0.88 8.79
CA ARG A 263 -15.69 2.30 9.09
C ARG A 263 -14.73 2.96 8.11
N ARG A 264 -13.73 2.22 7.63
CA ARG A 264 -12.70 2.76 6.75
C ARG A 264 -12.52 1.84 5.55
N PHE A 265 -12.55 2.43 4.37
CA PHE A 265 -12.26 1.76 3.12
C PHE A 265 -11.20 2.55 2.37
N ALA A 266 -10.17 1.89 1.89
CA ALA A 266 -9.16 2.48 1.02
C ALA A 266 -8.97 1.66 -0.24
N LEU A 267 -9.02 2.33 -1.38
CA LEU A 267 -8.61 1.81 -2.67
C LEU A 267 -7.54 2.72 -3.25
N SER A 268 -6.42 2.13 -3.63
CA SER A 268 -5.30 2.88 -4.17
C SER A 268 -4.72 2.23 -5.43
N ARG A 269 -4.19 3.06 -6.33
CA ARG A 269 -3.36 2.63 -7.47
C ARG A 269 -4.07 1.66 -8.39
N SER A 270 -5.33 1.93 -8.73
CA SER A 270 -6.20 1.02 -9.48
C SER A 270 -6.66 1.61 -10.80
N PHE A 271 -6.77 0.78 -11.86
CA PHE A 271 -7.49 1.17 -13.07
C PHE A 271 -8.99 1.09 -12.84
N VAL A 272 -9.72 2.18 -13.07
CA VAL A 272 -11.13 2.28 -12.68
C VAL A 272 -11.97 2.96 -13.75
N LYS A 273 -13.27 2.68 -13.69
CA LYS A 273 -14.31 3.50 -14.33
C LYS A 273 -15.01 4.29 -13.24
N GLN A 274 -15.28 5.57 -13.48
CA GLN A 274 -15.98 6.44 -12.53
C GLN A 274 -17.34 5.84 -12.13
N ARG A 275 -18.08 5.29 -13.10
CA ARG A 275 -19.37 4.63 -12.83
C ARG A 275 -19.24 3.45 -11.87
N ASP A 276 -18.19 2.64 -12.00
CA ASP A 276 -17.99 1.48 -11.14
C ASP A 276 -17.64 1.90 -9.71
N ILE A 277 -16.82 2.95 -9.56
CA ILE A 277 -16.50 3.55 -8.26
C ILE A 277 -17.74 4.15 -7.60
N MET A 278 -18.53 4.95 -8.32
CA MET A 278 -19.79 5.51 -7.81
C MET A 278 -20.77 4.41 -7.39
N THR A 279 -20.90 3.38 -8.23
CA THR A 279 -21.74 2.22 -7.94
C THR A 279 -21.24 1.43 -6.72
N PHE A 280 -19.94 1.44 -6.45
CA PHE A 280 -19.34 0.79 -5.30
C PHE A 280 -19.50 1.60 -4.01
N ILE A 281 -19.29 2.91 -4.06
CA ILE A 281 -19.41 3.80 -2.88
C ILE A 281 -20.85 3.86 -2.38
N THR A 282 -21.83 3.87 -3.29
CA THR A 282 -23.26 3.91 -2.93
C THR A 282 -23.73 2.70 -2.13
N VAL A 283 -23.03 1.56 -2.19
CA VAL A 283 -23.36 0.34 -1.44
C VAL A 283 -22.49 0.13 -0.20
N LEU A 284 -21.56 1.06 0.11
CA LEU A 284 -20.82 1.03 1.37
C LEU A 284 -21.77 1.28 2.56
N PRO A 285 -21.50 0.70 3.73
CA PRO A 285 -22.40 0.79 4.87
C PRO A 285 -22.47 2.22 5.44
N LEU A 286 -23.57 2.52 6.13
CA LEU A 286 -23.76 3.82 6.80
C LEU A 286 -22.78 4.06 7.96
N THR A 287 -22.11 3.01 8.43
CA THR A 287 -21.06 3.06 9.45
C THR A 287 -19.73 3.63 8.92
N LEU A 288 -19.64 3.92 7.63
CA LEU A 288 -18.44 4.48 6.99
C LEU A 288 -18.08 5.86 7.56
N GLU A 289 -16.89 5.94 8.15
CA GLU A 289 -16.27 7.15 8.71
C GLU A 289 -15.25 7.76 7.73
N SER A 290 -14.61 6.95 6.87
CA SER A 290 -13.68 7.46 5.85
C SER A 290 -13.59 6.59 4.61
N VAL A 291 -13.43 7.22 3.45
CA VAL A 291 -13.04 6.60 2.18
C VAL A 291 -11.72 7.20 1.69
N GLU A 292 -10.79 6.35 1.30
CA GLU A 292 -9.59 6.75 0.55
C GLU A 292 -9.72 6.27 -0.90
N LEU A 293 -9.56 7.21 -1.82
CA LEU A 293 -9.58 7.00 -3.27
C LEU A 293 -8.35 7.69 -3.83
N SER A 294 -7.21 7.01 -3.75
CA SER A 294 -5.91 7.60 -4.06
C SER A 294 -5.29 6.96 -5.29
N PHE A 295 -4.50 7.72 -6.03
CA PHE A 295 -3.71 7.19 -7.16
C PHE A 295 -4.57 6.38 -8.17
N LEU A 296 -5.85 6.72 -8.32
CA LEU A 296 -6.74 6.07 -9.27
C LEU A 296 -6.40 6.51 -10.69
N SER A 297 -6.25 5.53 -11.59
CA SER A 297 -6.12 5.75 -13.02
C SER A 297 -7.45 5.47 -13.68
N PHE A 298 -8.10 6.50 -14.20
CA PHE A 298 -9.37 6.35 -14.89
C PHE A 298 -9.11 5.88 -16.32
N LEU A 299 -9.91 4.93 -16.80
CA LEU A 299 -9.79 4.49 -18.19
C LEU A 299 -10.17 5.60 -19.18
N PRO A 300 -9.60 5.60 -20.40
CA PRO A 300 -9.90 6.63 -21.41
C PRO A 300 -11.40 6.84 -21.58
N ARG A 301 -11.85 8.09 -21.38
CA ARG A 301 -13.27 8.51 -21.49
C ARG A 301 -14.22 7.90 -20.45
N GLU A 302 -13.71 7.24 -19.43
CA GLU A 302 -14.50 6.59 -18.37
C GLU A 302 -14.47 7.38 -17.04
N GLY A 303 -14.10 8.67 -17.09
CA GLY A 303 -14.15 9.62 -15.97
C GLY A 303 -12.79 10.17 -15.55
N ASN A 304 -12.77 10.98 -14.50
CA ASN A 304 -11.55 11.53 -13.88
C ASN A 304 -11.87 11.95 -12.43
N TYR A 305 -10.87 12.43 -11.68
CA TYR A 305 -11.11 12.88 -10.30
C TYR A 305 -12.10 14.06 -10.21
N ARG A 306 -12.01 15.04 -11.12
CA ARG A 306 -12.90 16.21 -11.11
C ARG A 306 -14.36 15.80 -11.18
N ASN A 307 -14.70 14.96 -12.15
CA ASN A 307 -16.03 14.44 -12.41
C ASN A 307 -16.46 13.45 -11.32
N LEU A 308 -15.55 12.62 -10.81
CA LEU A 308 -15.84 11.74 -9.67
C LEU A 308 -16.25 12.55 -8.44
N LEU A 309 -15.49 13.59 -8.08
CA LEU A 309 -15.83 14.45 -6.93
C LEU A 309 -17.18 15.13 -7.13
N GLN A 310 -17.46 15.62 -8.34
CA GLN A 310 -18.73 16.23 -8.67
C GLN A 310 -19.89 15.23 -8.50
N ASP A 311 -19.77 14.04 -9.09
CA ASP A 311 -20.77 12.97 -8.96
C ASP A 311 -20.96 12.54 -7.51
N MET A 312 -19.87 12.43 -6.74
CA MET A 312 -19.93 12.10 -5.32
C MET A 312 -20.71 13.17 -4.54
N ARG A 313 -20.40 14.44 -4.79
CA ARG A 313 -21.03 15.59 -4.15
C ARG A 313 -22.53 15.65 -4.46
N ASP A 314 -22.89 15.43 -5.71
CA ASP A 314 -24.27 15.61 -6.19
C ASP A 314 -25.17 14.41 -5.88
N ASN A 315 -24.62 13.19 -5.77
CA ASN A 315 -25.42 11.96 -5.74
C ASN A 315 -25.32 11.11 -4.47
N LEU A 316 -24.29 11.27 -3.62
CA LEU A 316 -24.12 10.38 -2.46
C LEU A 316 -24.96 10.78 -1.23
N GLY A 317 -25.53 11.99 -1.23
CA GLY A 317 -26.27 12.49 -0.07
C GLY A 317 -25.39 12.70 1.17
N TRP A 318 -24.07 12.81 1.01
CA TRP A 318 -23.13 12.92 2.13
C TRP A 318 -23.20 14.29 2.78
N ARG A 319 -23.45 15.35 2.01
CA ARG A 319 -23.53 16.73 2.49
C ARG A 319 -24.70 16.96 3.44
N GLU A 320 -25.77 16.21 3.25
CA GLU A 320 -27.00 16.26 4.03
C GLU A 320 -26.88 15.50 5.34
N ARG A 321 -25.81 14.72 5.54
CA ARG A 321 -25.56 14.03 6.80
C ARG A 321 -25.19 15.05 7.89
N PRO A 322 -25.54 14.78 9.16
CA PRO A 322 -25.02 15.57 10.28
C PRO A 322 -23.50 15.65 10.22
N ALA A 323 -22.90 16.81 10.56
CA ALA A 323 -21.46 17.04 10.43
C ALA A 323 -20.58 15.94 11.05
N GLY A 324 -20.97 15.39 12.21
CA GLY A 324 -20.24 14.28 12.86
C GLY A 324 -20.33 12.92 12.16
N ASN A 325 -21.21 12.77 11.17
CA ASN A 325 -21.48 11.54 10.42
C ASN A 325 -21.10 11.66 8.93
N GLN A 326 -20.46 12.75 8.53
CA GLN A 326 -19.96 12.96 7.17
C GLN A 326 -18.67 12.16 6.98
N PRO A 327 -18.61 11.21 6.01
CA PRO A 327 -17.40 10.43 5.79
C PRO A 327 -16.22 11.32 5.34
N LYS A 328 -15.03 11.09 5.90
CA LYS A 328 -13.81 11.74 5.41
C LYS A 328 -13.44 11.18 4.04
N LEU A 329 -13.12 12.06 3.11
CA LEU A 329 -12.58 11.73 1.80
C LEU A 329 -11.08 12.00 1.77
N ILE A 330 -10.31 10.96 1.46
CA ILE A 330 -8.86 11.00 1.38
C ILE A 330 -8.46 10.76 -0.07
N VAL A 331 -7.67 11.67 -0.62
CA VAL A 331 -7.20 11.65 -2.01
C VAL A 331 -5.74 12.07 -2.06
N PHE A 332 -4.89 11.12 -2.42
CA PHE A 332 -3.51 11.38 -2.81
C PHE A 332 -3.32 11.19 -4.31
N VAL A 333 -2.49 12.03 -4.91
CA VAL A 333 -2.08 11.93 -6.32
C VAL A 333 -0.57 12.13 -6.46
N VAL A 334 0.01 11.70 -7.57
CA VAL A 334 1.44 11.89 -7.90
C VAL A 334 1.58 12.72 -9.16
N GLU A 335 2.68 13.47 -9.28
CA GLU A 335 2.98 14.26 -10.49
C GLU A 335 3.57 13.40 -11.59
N THR A 336 4.67 12.73 -11.27
CA THR A 336 5.24 11.66 -12.07
C THR A 336 5.81 10.65 -11.10
N GLU A 337 5.62 9.38 -11.43
CA GLU A 337 6.09 8.30 -10.57
C GLU A 337 7.61 8.11 -10.66
N LEU A 338 8.22 8.54 -11.76
CA LEU A 338 9.64 8.37 -12.05
C LEU A 338 10.59 9.19 -11.16
N THR A 339 10.07 10.13 -10.36
CA THR A 339 10.91 11.16 -9.75
C THR A 339 11.11 11.00 -8.24
N THR A 340 10.21 10.33 -7.50
CA THR A 340 10.37 10.19 -6.03
C THR A 340 9.53 9.06 -5.44
N ASP A 341 10.18 8.06 -4.85
CA ASP A 341 9.53 7.05 -4.02
C ASP A 341 8.84 7.68 -2.81
N GLY A 342 7.62 7.27 -2.52
CA GLY A 342 6.88 7.69 -1.32
C GLY A 342 6.39 9.15 -1.32
N ALA A 343 6.77 9.98 -2.28
CA ALA A 343 6.26 11.34 -2.40
C ALA A 343 4.87 11.35 -3.06
N ALA A 344 3.99 12.21 -2.55
CA ALA A 344 2.68 12.44 -3.14
C ALA A 344 2.16 13.84 -2.84
N ILE A 345 1.10 14.23 -3.53
CA ILE A 345 0.32 15.42 -3.26
C ILE A 345 -0.94 14.99 -2.53
N ASP A 346 -1.09 15.43 -1.29
CA ASP A 346 -2.32 15.33 -0.52
C ASP A 346 -3.29 16.44 -0.93
N VAL A 347 -4.44 16.03 -1.46
CA VAL A 347 -5.50 16.94 -1.95
C VAL A 347 -6.73 16.90 -1.04
N SER A 348 -6.66 16.14 0.06
CA SER A 348 -7.84 15.76 0.83
C SER A 348 -8.51 16.93 1.52
N HIS A 349 -7.75 17.91 1.98
CA HIS A 349 -8.31 19.15 2.54
C HIS A 349 -9.19 19.88 1.52
N ALA A 350 -8.66 20.12 0.31
CA ALA A 350 -9.41 20.81 -0.73
C ALA A 350 -10.58 19.97 -1.27
N ALA A 351 -10.41 18.63 -1.34
CA ALA A 351 -11.49 17.72 -1.70
C ALA A 351 -12.64 17.73 -0.67
N MET A 352 -12.32 17.74 0.62
CA MET A 352 -13.31 17.83 1.71
C MET A 352 -14.07 19.17 1.67
N ASP A 353 -13.34 20.28 1.47
CA ASP A 353 -13.94 21.61 1.35
C ASP A 353 -14.91 21.71 0.15
N TYR A 354 -14.52 21.11 -0.98
CA TYR A 354 -15.43 20.95 -2.12
C TYR A 354 -16.63 20.05 -1.79
N MET A 355 -16.42 18.88 -1.17
CA MET A 355 -17.49 17.92 -0.93
C MET A 355 -18.60 18.46 0.00
N TYR A 356 -18.22 19.18 1.05
CA TYR A 356 -19.14 19.53 2.14
C TYR A 356 -19.52 21.01 2.18
N TYR A 357 -18.65 21.89 1.70
CA TYR A 357 -18.82 23.33 1.83
C TYR A 357 -18.91 24.03 0.47
N HIS A 358 -18.32 25.21 0.36
CA HIS A 358 -18.34 26.05 -0.85
C HIS A 358 -16.97 26.09 -1.54
N GLY A 359 -16.07 25.16 -1.19
CA GLY A 359 -14.78 25.01 -1.85
C GLY A 359 -14.94 24.75 -3.35
N GLU A 360 -13.92 25.13 -4.10
CA GLU A 360 -13.77 24.81 -5.52
C GLU A 360 -13.21 23.41 -5.72
N ASN A 361 -13.56 22.77 -6.84
CA ASN A 361 -13.03 21.45 -7.17
C ASN A 361 -11.50 21.55 -7.38
N PRO A 362 -10.69 20.76 -6.65
CA PRO A 362 -9.23 20.91 -6.68
C PRO A 362 -8.56 20.35 -7.94
N PHE A 363 -9.31 19.74 -8.86
CA PHE A 363 -8.76 19.14 -10.07
C PHE A 363 -9.02 19.99 -11.32
N VAL A 364 -8.02 20.07 -12.19
CA VAL A 364 -8.09 20.78 -13.48
C VAL A 364 -9.04 20.05 -14.42
N GLU A 365 -9.75 20.81 -15.25
CA GLU A 365 -10.65 20.28 -16.27
C GLU A 365 -9.87 19.50 -17.35
N GLU A 366 -10.48 18.45 -17.91
CA GLU A 366 -9.89 17.59 -18.95
C GLU A 366 -8.60 16.82 -18.58
N GLN A 367 -8.12 16.89 -17.34
CA GLN A 367 -6.93 16.17 -16.85
C GLN A 367 -7.31 15.02 -15.92
N ILE A 368 -6.48 13.97 -15.84
CA ILE A 368 -6.79 12.78 -15.03
C ILE A 368 -6.58 13.08 -13.54
N MET A 369 -5.40 13.58 -13.20
CA MET A 369 -4.93 13.75 -11.81
C MET A 369 -4.24 15.11 -11.57
N GLU A 370 -4.40 16.07 -12.48
CA GLU A 370 -3.79 17.39 -12.34
C GLU A 370 -4.54 18.22 -11.30
N VAL A 371 -3.79 18.71 -10.31
CA VAL A 371 -4.30 19.49 -9.19
C VAL A 371 -4.10 20.97 -9.49
N VAL A 372 -5.13 21.76 -9.24
CA VAL A 372 -5.06 23.23 -9.34
C VAL A 372 -3.98 23.75 -8.39
N GLU A 373 -3.19 24.71 -8.86
CA GLU A 373 -2.09 25.29 -8.08
C GLU A 373 -2.56 25.74 -6.68
N GLY A 374 -1.79 25.36 -5.65
CA GLY A 374 -2.11 25.67 -4.25
C GLY A 374 -3.20 24.82 -3.60
N LYS A 375 -3.83 23.87 -4.31
CA LYS A 375 -4.87 22.99 -3.74
C LYS A 375 -4.37 21.65 -3.20
N GLY A 376 -3.05 21.45 -3.12
CA GLY A 376 -2.44 20.23 -2.59
C GLY A 376 -1.19 20.51 -1.76
N THR A 377 -0.86 19.57 -0.86
CA THR A 377 0.36 19.63 -0.03
C THR A 377 1.26 18.46 -0.37
N LEU A 378 2.56 18.71 -0.60
CA LEU A 378 3.53 17.64 -0.78
C LEU A 378 3.71 16.87 0.54
N VAL A 379 3.57 15.55 0.46
CA VAL A 379 3.74 14.62 1.57
C VAL A 379 4.71 13.51 1.18
N ASP A 380 5.32 12.88 2.18
CA ASP A 380 6.25 11.78 1.99
C ASP A 380 5.92 10.64 2.95
N PHE A 381 5.37 9.55 2.40
CA PHE A 381 4.92 8.38 3.15
C PHE A 381 6.05 7.57 3.80
N LEU A 382 7.30 7.87 3.45
CA LEU A 382 8.50 7.25 4.01
C LEU A 382 9.08 8.08 5.16
N ASP A 383 8.59 9.31 5.37
CA ASP A 383 8.92 10.11 6.54
C ASP A 383 8.15 9.60 7.76
N PRO A 384 8.82 9.18 8.85
CA PRO A 384 8.12 8.79 10.07
C PRO A 384 7.37 9.93 10.75
N MET A 385 7.62 11.20 10.39
CA MET A 385 6.80 12.32 10.84
C MET A 385 5.47 12.43 10.12
N TYR A 386 5.31 11.68 9.03
CA TYR A 386 4.03 11.48 8.40
C TYR A 386 3.33 10.28 9.05
N ASP A 387 2.69 10.53 10.20
CA ASP A 387 1.88 9.53 10.92
C ASP A 387 0.41 9.56 10.46
N GLU A 388 -0.17 8.37 10.23
CA GLU A 388 -1.58 8.20 9.87
C GLU A 388 -2.50 8.80 10.93
N GLU A 389 -2.18 8.70 12.23
CA GLU A 389 -3.01 9.28 13.29
C GLU A 389 -2.98 10.82 13.28
N TRP A 390 -1.81 11.41 13.00
CA TRP A 390 -1.65 12.85 12.78
C TRP A 390 -2.46 13.34 11.58
N TYR A 391 -2.55 12.54 10.53
CA TYR A 391 -3.33 12.84 9.33
C TYR A 391 -4.84 12.89 9.60
N TYR A 392 -5.37 11.88 10.30
CA TYR A 392 -6.79 11.84 10.67
C TYR A 392 -7.18 12.93 11.66
N HIS A 393 -6.25 13.40 12.50
CA HIS A 393 -6.43 14.57 13.37
C HIS A 393 -6.44 15.89 12.60
N ARG A 394 -5.60 16.07 11.57
CA ARG A 394 -5.57 17.31 10.77
C ARG A 394 -6.86 17.52 9.94
N ILE A 395 -7.50 16.45 9.48
CA ILE A 395 -8.83 16.52 8.83
C ILE A 395 -9.95 16.79 9.85
N ALA A 396 -9.74 16.53 11.15
CA ALA A 396 -10.74 16.78 12.19
C ALA A 396 -10.87 18.25 12.62
N SER A 397 -9.94 19.13 12.20
CA SER A 397 -9.89 20.54 12.56
C SER A 397 -10.49 21.50 11.51
N VAL A 398 -11.25 20.98 10.53
CA VAL A 398 -11.92 21.76 9.48
C VAL A 398 -13.42 21.66 9.60
#